data_AF-A0A497EA57-F1
#
_entry.id   AF-A0A497EA57-F1
#
_cell.length_a   1.000
_cell.length_b   1.000
_cell.length_c   1.000
_cell.angle_alpha   90.00
_cell.angle_beta   90.00
_cell.angle_gamma   90.00
#
_symmetry.space_group_name_H-M   'P 1'
#
loop_
_entity.id
_entity.type
_entity.pdbx_description
1 polymer ?
#
loop_
_entity_poly.entity_id
_entity_poly.type
_entity_poly.pdbx_seq_one_letter_code
_entity_poly.pdbx_strand_id
1 'polypeptide(L)'
;MLLTLIITFSLAFAFSHIVLCAEPLRSELVEKMGTLKFRMVYSFIAVGTFAPAAVIAFTNRHLGPVLFVLPPWAELSLALVLMFGAVQLIVLSLATPSPVSLIPAKPEARGILRITRHPMNIGWASFGLAHVAANGALSDVVFFGACFVVVGLLGAYHMDARKRRQT
;
A
#
# COMPACT_ATOMS: atom_id res chain seq x y z
N MET A 1 6.27 -23.58 -7.80
CA MET A 1 5.80 -23.50 -6.40
C MET A 1 5.96 -22.10 -5.82
N LEU A 2 7.18 -21.54 -5.73
CA LEU A 2 7.39 -20.21 -5.14
C LEU A 2 6.65 -19.07 -5.85
N LEU A 3 6.62 -19.09 -7.20
CA LEU A 3 5.87 -18.11 -8.00
C LEU A 3 4.38 -18.07 -7.63
N THR A 4 3.76 -19.24 -7.48
CA THR A 4 2.35 -19.33 -7.08
C THR A 4 2.15 -18.80 -5.66
N LEU A 5 3.07 -19.11 -4.74
CA LEU A 5 2.99 -18.65 -3.35
C LEU A 5 3.06 -17.13 -3.25
N ILE A 6 4.01 -16.47 -3.92
CA ILE A 6 4.10 -15.00 -3.88
C ILE A 6 2.85 -14.35 -4.47
N ILE A 7 2.34 -14.85 -5.61
CA ILE A 7 1.10 -14.34 -6.20
C ILE A 7 -0.07 -14.50 -5.21
N THR A 8 -0.25 -15.69 -4.64
CA THR A 8 -1.32 -15.96 -3.69
C THR A 8 -1.23 -15.07 -2.45
N PHE A 9 -0.05 -14.95 -1.84
CA PHE A 9 0.14 -14.13 -0.65
C PHE A 9 -0.03 -12.63 -0.94
N SER A 10 0.46 -12.13 -2.08
CA SER A 10 0.28 -10.73 -2.49
C SER A 10 -1.19 -10.39 -2.75
N LEU A 11 -1.91 -11.26 -3.46
CA LEU A 11 -3.34 -11.07 -3.70
C LEU A 11 -4.16 -11.22 -2.42
N ALA A 12 -3.83 -12.20 -1.58
CA ALA A 12 -4.48 -12.38 -0.28
C ALA A 12 -4.25 -11.18 0.64
N PHE A 13 -3.04 -10.61 0.65
CA PHE A 13 -2.74 -9.38 1.36
C PHE A 13 -3.59 -8.23 0.84
N ALA A 14 -3.53 -7.94 -0.46
CA ALA A 14 -4.27 -6.81 -1.04
C ALA A 14 -5.79 -6.96 -0.82
N PHE A 15 -6.33 -8.14 -1.08
CA PHE A 15 -7.75 -8.43 -0.91
C PHE A 15 -8.19 -8.29 0.54
N SER A 16 -7.53 -8.99 1.48
CA SER A 16 -7.91 -8.93 2.90
C SER A 16 -7.73 -7.53 3.48
N HIS A 17 -6.65 -6.85 3.14
CA HIS A 17 -6.36 -5.49 3.60
C HIS A 17 -7.40 -4.48 3.11
N ILE A 18 -7.90 -4.62 1.88
CA ILE A 18 -8.93 -3.75 1.34
C ILE A 18 -10.31 -4.10 1.91
N VAL A 19 -10.70 -5.37 1.86
CA VAL A 19 -12.04 -5.83 2.25
C VAL A 19 -12.29 -5.60 3.73
N LEU A 20 -11.32 -5.92 4.61
CA LEU A 20 -11.47 -5.68 6.05
C LEU A 20 -11.53 -4.18 6.41
N CYS A 21 -11.05 -3.31 5.54
CA CYS A 21 -11.11 -1.86 5.73
C CYS A 21 -12.33 -1.19 5.07
N ALA A 22 -13.08 -1.92 4.23
CA ALA A 22 -14.26 -1.42 3.56
C ALA A 22 -15.47 -1.36 4.51
N GLU A 23 -16.31 -0.34 4.34
CA GLU A 23 -17.61 -0.27 5.01
C GLU A 23 -18.68 -0.96 4.16
N PRO A 24 -19.64 -1.70 4.76
CA PRO A 24 -19.96 -1.76 6.20
C PRO A 24 -19.26 -2.88 6.99
N LEU A 25 -18.47 -3.72 6.32
CA LEU A 25 -17.86 -4.91 6.95
C LEU A 25 -17.00 -4.52 8.16
N ARG A 26 -16.19 -3.46 8.01
CA ARG A 26 -15.37 -2.93 9.10
C ARG A 26 -16.22 -2.53 10.30
N SER A 27 -17.26 -1.71 10.12
CA SER A 27 -18.09 -1.26 11.23
C SER A 27 -18.77 -2.42 11.94
N GLU A 28 -19.32 -3.38 11.20
CA GLU A 28 -20.01 -4.54 11.77
C GLU A 28 -19.05 -5.43 12.59
N LEU A 29 -17.84 -5.67 12.07
CA LEU A 29 -16.83 -6.44 12.79
C LEU A 29 -16.38 -5.71 14.06
N VAL A 30 -16.13 -4.40 13.98
CA VAL A 30 -15.73 -3.59 15.12
C VAL A 30 -16.83 -3.52 16.18
N GLU A 31 -18.10 -3.46 15.80
CA GLU A 31 -19.25 -3.49 16.72
C GLU A 31 -19.34 -4.84 17.46
N LYS A 32 -19.14 -5.96 16.75
CA LYS A 32 -19.24 -7.30 17.34
C LYS A 32 -18.07 -7.66 18.28
N MET A 33 -16.84 -7.27 17.96
CA MET A 33 -15.65 -7.72 18.70
C MET A 33 -14.87 -6.60 19.43
N GLY A 34 -15.22 -5.34 19.18
CA GLY A 34 -14.51 -4.17 19.67
C GLY A 34 -13.27 -3.81 18.85
N THR A 35 -12.91 -2.53 18.89
CA THR A 35 -11.82 -1.93 18.09
C THR A 35 -10.46 -2.61 18.29
N LEU A 36 -10.13 -2.99 19.53
CA LEU A 36 -8.82 -3.56 19.84
C LEU A 36 -8.64 -4.96 19.25
N LYS A 37 -9.63 -5.85 19.44
CA LYS A 37 -9.59 -7.22 18.90
C LYS A 37 -9.57 -7.20 17.38
N PHE A 38 -10.41 -6.37 16.77
CA PHE A 38 -10.40 -6.18 15.32
C PHE A 38 -9.02 -5.76 14.82
N ARG A 39 -8.37 -4.77 15.45
CA ARG A 39 -7.03 -4.32 15.07
C ARG A 39 -5.99 -5.43 15.19
N MET A 40 -6.03 -6.25 16.24
CA MET A 40 -5.12 -7.38 16.41
C MET A 40 -5.30 -8.43 15.31
N VAL A 41 -6.53 -8.87 15.06
CA VAL A 41 -6.86 -9.86 14.02
C VAL A 41 -6.46 -9.33 12.64
N TYR A 42 -6.82 -8.08 12.34
CA TYR A 42 -6.43 -7.40 11.11
C TYR A 42 -4.91 -7.38 10.93
N SER A 43 -4.17 -7.00 11.97
CA SER A 43 -2.71 -6.91 11.91
C SER A 43 -2.07 -8.28 11.73
N PHE A 44 -2.61 -9.31 12.36
CA PHE A 44 -2.16 -10.69 12.21
C PHE A 44 -2.37 -11.21 10.79
N ILE A 45 -3.54 -10.96 10.19
CA ILE A 45 -3.83 -11.33 8.80
C ILE A 45 -2.91 -10.57 7.84
N ALA A 46 -2.74 -9.25 8.05
CA ALA A 46 -1.88 -8.41 7.22
C ALA A 46 -0.41 -8.88 7.26
N VAL A 47 0.14 -9.12 8.45
CA VAL A 47 1.53 -9.63 8.59
C VAL A 47 1.64 -11.06 8.05
N GLY A 48 0.69 -11.94 8.37
CA GLY A 48 0.70 -13.33 7.94
C GLY A 48 0.59 -13.53 6.42
N THR A 49 0.03 -12.54 5.71
CA THR A 49 -0.03 -12.55 4.25
C THR A 49 1.14 -11.77 3.63
N PHE A 50 1.50 -10.60 4.15
CA PHE A 50 2.56 -9.77 3.60
C PHE A 50 3.96 -10.31 3.85
N ALA A 51 4.26 -10.76 5.06
CA ALA A 51 5.63 -11.15 5.43
C ALA A 51 6.16 -12.33 4.60
N PRO A 52 5.38 -13.43 4.38
CA PRO A 52 5.83 -14.49 3.49
C PRO A 52 6.05 -14.01 2.06
N ALA A 53 5.13 -13.18 1.53
CA ALA A 53 5.27 -12.61 0.19
C ALA A 53 6.55 -11.76 0.07
N ALA A 54 6.83 -10.92 1.06
CA ALA A 54 8.02 -10.08 1.11
C ALA A 54 9.30 -10.93 1.21
N VAL A 55 9.33 -11.94 2.09
CA VAL A 55 10.48 -12.85 2.21
C VAL A 55 10.75 -13.54 0.87
N ILE A 56 9.72 -14.05 0.19
CA ILE A 56 9.89 -14.68 -1.12
C ILE A 56 10.39 -13.65 -2.15
N ALA A 57 9.79 -12.47 -2.20
CA ALA A 57 10.18 -11.41 -3.14
C ALA A 57 11.65 -10.99 -3.00
N PHE A 58 12.16 -10.88 -1.78
CA PHE A 58 13.53 -10.43 -1.52
C PHE A 58 14.57 -11.54 -1.64
N THR A 59 14.21 -12.79 -1.33
CA THR A 59 15.12 -13.94 -1.44
C THR A 59 15.12 -14.57 -2.83
N ASN A 60 14.03 -14.45 -3.57
CA ASN A 60 13.83 -15.05 -4.89
C ASN A 60 13.25 -13.99 -5.84
N ARG A 61 14.13 -13.10 -6.30
CA ARG A 61 13.75 -12.01 -7.21
C ARG A 61 13.45 -12.55 -8.61
N HIS A 62 12.57 -11.86 -9.34
CA HIS A 62 12.33 -12.10 -10.76
C HIS A 62 11.80 -13.50 -11.11
N LEU A 63 10.90 -14.04 -10.28
CA LEU A 63 10.28 -15.32 -10.54
C LEU A 63 9.22 -15.20 -11.66
N GLY A 64 9.24 -16.17 -12.57
CA GLY A 64 8.27 -16.28 -13.66
C GLY A 64 8.67 -15.53 -14.93
N PRO A 65 7.75 -15.40 -15.89
CA PRO A 65 8.04 -14.73 -17.16
C PRO A 65 8.25 -13.23 -16.96
N VAL A 66 9.14 -12.66 -17.77
CA VAL A 66 9.31 -11.22 -17.90
C VAL A 66 8.17 -10.70 -18.78
N LEU A 67 7.32 -9.86 -18.22
CA LEU A 67 6.15 -9.30 -18.91
C LEU A 67 6.52 -8.14 -19.82
N PHE A 68 7.51 -7.35 -19.43
CA PHE A 68 8.01 -6.22 -20.19
C PHE A 68 9.44 -5.88 -19.78
N VAL A 69 10.15 -5.19 -20.66
CA VAL A 69 11.45 -4.57 -20.38
C VAL A 69 11.39 -3.17 -20.94
N LEU A 70 11.72 -2.17 -20.11
CA LEU A 70 11.80 -0.79 -20.56
C LEU A 70 13.19 -0.50 -21.13
N PRO A 71 13.33 0.46 -22.07
CA PRO A 71 14.63 0.98 -22.44
C PRO A 71 15.37 1.51 -21.19
N PRO A 72 16.69 1.28 -21.04
CA PRO A 72 17.41 1.62 -19.80
C PRO A 72 17.27 3.08 -19.35
N TRP A 73 17.24 4.01 -20.32
CA TRP A 73 17.06 5.44 -20.02
C TRP A 73 15.65 5.73 -19.46
N ALA A 74 14.62 5.05 -19.99
CA ALA A 74 13.23 5.25 -19.58
C ALA A 74 12.98 4.61 -18.22
N GLU A 75 13.50 3.39 -18.02
CA GLU A 75 13.49 2.69 -16.74
C GLU A 75 14.11 3.55 -15.64
N LEU A 76 15.36 3.98 -15.83
CA LEU A 76 16.10 4.75 -14.84
C LEU A 76 15.40 6.09 -14.53
N SER A 77 15.00 6.82 -15.57
CA SER A 77 14.35 8.11 -15.40
C SER A 77 13.02 7.98 -14.63
N LEU A 78 12.18 7.01 -15.02
CA LEU A 78 10.88 6.79 -14.40
C LEU A 78 11.03 6.30 -12.95
N ALA A 79 11.90 5.32 -12.72
CA ALA A 79 12.14 4.77 -11.38
C ALA A 79 12.70 5.84 -10.43
N LEU A 80 13.67 6.65 -10.86
CA LEU A 80 14.25 7.70 -10.02
C LEU A 80 13.24 8.80 -9.68
N VAL A 81 12.47 9.28 -10.66
CA VAL A 81 11.46 10.33 -10.42
C VAL A 81 10.37 9.81 -9.47
N LEU A 82 9.85 8.60 -9.70
CA LEU A 82 8.83 8.02 -8.84
C LEU A 82 9.36 7.73 -7.43
N MET A 83 10.58 7.20 -7.30
CA MET A 83 11.19 6.95 -5.98
C MET A 83 11.49 8.24 -5.23
N PHE A 84 12.01 9.26 -5.91
CA PHE A 84 12.23 10.56 -5.28
C PHE A 84 10.93 11.14 -4.75
N GLY A 85 9.88 11.17 -5.57
CA GLY A 85 8.54 11.60 -5.14
C GLY A 85 7.99 10.76 -4.00
N ALA A 86 8.12 9.43 -4.07
CA ALA A 86 7.65 8.50 -3.05
C ALA A 86 8.29 8.77 -1.68
N VAL A 87 9.62 8.90 -1.63
CA VAL A 87 10.36 9.15 -0.38
C VAL A 87 9.95 10.50 0.22
N GLN A 88 9.86 11.56 -0.59
CA GLN A 88 9.43 12.87 -0.10
C GLN A 88 8.01 12.81 0.49
N LEU A 89 7.07 12.18 -0.21
CA LEU A 89 5.69 12.03 0.26
C LEU A 89 5.60 11.24 1.57
N ILE A 90 6.33 10.12 1.68
CA ILE A 90 6.34 9.29 2.89
C ILE A 90 6.97 10.06 4.05
N VAL A 91 8.16 10.64 3.87
CA VAL A 91 8.86 11.37 4.94
C VAL A 91 8.05 12.58 5.41
N LEU A 92 7.54 13.40 4.49
CA LEU A 92 6.73 14.57 4.84
C LEU A 92 5.41 14.18 5.49
N SER A 93 4.82 13.03 5.13
CA SER A 93 3.61 12.52 5.79
C SER A 93 3.84 12.08 7.24
N LEU A 94 5.04 11.60 7.57
CA LEU A 94 5.45 11.24 8.93
C LEU A 94 5.85 12.48 9.75
N ALA A 95 6.47 13.47 9.11
CA ALA A 95 6.91 14.71 9.76
C ALA A 95 5.75 15.70 10.01
N THR A 96 4.65 15.59 9.26
CA THR A 96 3.49 16.46 9.41
C THR A 96 2.45 15.81 10.31
N PRO A 97 2.05 16.43 11.43
CA PRO A 97 0.94 15.94 12.25
C PRO A 97 -0.33 15.83 11.41
N SER A 98 -0.94 14.65 11.31
CA SER A 98 -2.18 14.45 10.55
C SER A 98 -3.32 14.00 11.45
N PRO A 99 -4.58 14.40 11.19
CA PRO A 99 -5.75 13.96 11.93
C PRO A 99 -6.03 12.45 11.82
N VAL A 100 -5.36 11.77 10.86
CA VAL A 100 -5.47 10.33 10.60
C VAL A 100 -4.27 9.56 11.18
N SER A 101 -3.28 10.27 11.74
CA SER A 101 -2.13 9.64 12.38
C SER A 101 -2.50 9.05 13.75
N LEU A 102 -1.66 8.15 14.26
CA LEU A 102 -1.80 7.57 15.60
C LEU A 102 -1.71 8.62 16.72
N ILE A 103 -1.23 9.83 16.40
CA ILE A 103 -1.14 10.98 17.31
C ILE A 103 -2.29 11.95 16.95
N PRO A 104 -3.26 12.19 17.85
CA PRO A 104 -4.35 13.12 17.57
C PRO A 104 -3.80 14.53 17.29
N ALA A 105 -3.99 15.02 16.06
CA ALA A 105 -3.60 16.37 15.66
C ALA A 105 -4.84 17.24 15.39
N LYS A 106 -4.74 18.54 15.67
CA LYS A 106 -5.79 19.51 15.30
C LYS A 106 -6.09 19.42 13.79
N PRO A 107 -7.35 19.56 13.35
CA PRO A 107 -7.78 19.36 11.97
C PRO A 107 -7.31 20.42 10.95
N GLU A 108 -6.21 21.13 11.21
CA GLU A 108 -5.63 22.10 10.28
C GLU A 108 -4.69 21.41 9.29
N ALA A 109 -4.96 21.56 7.98
CA ALA A 109 -4.05 21.09 6.94
C ALA A 109 -2.74 21.90 6.94
N ARG A 110 -1.63 21.24 7.28
CA ARG A 110 -0.27 21.82 7.27
C ARG A 110 0.64 21.09 6.30
N GLY A 111 1.65 21.78 5.78
CA GLY A 111 2.67 21.19 4.91
C GLY A 111 2.10 20.40 3.73
N ILE A 112 2.55 19.15 3.58
CA ILE A 112 2.18 18.28 2.46
C ILE A 112 0.68 17.96 2.39
N LEU A 113 -0.04 18.04 3.52
CA LEU A 113 -1.49 17.82 3.58
C LEU A 113 -2.30 18.91 2.86
N ARG A 114 -1.68 20.05 2.53
CA ARG A 114 -2.28 21.07 1.65
C ARG A 114 -2.21 20.71 0.17
N ILE A 115 -1.27 19.85 -0.22
CA ILE A 115 -1.09 19.40 -1.60
C ILE A 115 -1.93 18.14 -1.85
N THR A 116 -1.85 17.15 -0.96
CA THR A 116 -2.59 15.89 -1.08
C THR A 116 -3.15 15.47 0.26
N ARG A 117 -4.37 14.91 0.24
CA ARG A 117 -5.05 14.40 1.44
C ARG A 117 -4.40 13.13 1.98
N HIS A 118 -3.77 12.34 1.11
CA HIS A 118 -3.22 11.01 1.44
C HIS A 118 -1.76 10.87 0.97
N PRO A 119 -0.83 11.72 1.46
CA PRO A 119 0.56 11.73 1.00
C PRO A 119 1.24 10.37 1.19
N MET A 120 1.01 9.71 2.33
CA MET A 120 1.55 8.38 2.62
C MET A 120 1.11 7.35 1.58
N ASN A 121 -0.19 7.30 1.25
CA ASN A 121 -0.74 6.34 0.30
C ASN A 121 -0.23 6.55 -1.12
N ILE A 122 -0.17 7.81 -1.57
CA ILE A 122 0.39 8.15 -2.88
C ILE A 122 1.88 7.86 -2.91
N GLY A 123 2.59 8.07 -1.79
CA GLY A 123 4.00 7.70 -1.65
C GLY A 123 4.22 6.20 -1.85
N TRP A 124 3.46 5.35 -1.16
CA TRP A 124 3.54 3.90 -1.35
C TRP A 124 3.12 3.44 -2.75
N ALA A 125 2.09 4.06 -3.34
CA ALA A 125 1.69 3.75 -4.71
C ALA A 125 2.79 4.13 -5.71
N SER A 126 3.46 5.27 -5.53
CA SER A 126 4.58 5.71 -6.36
C SER A 126 5.79 4.79 -6.20
N PHE A 127 6.09 4.35 -4.97
CA PHE A 127 7.11 3.34 -4.68
C PHE A 127 6.82 2.02 -5.43
N GLY A 128 5.59 1.53 -5.33
CA GLY A 128 5.16 0.33 -6.06
C GLY A 128 5.32 0.48 -7.57
N LEU A 129 4.89 1.60 -8.14
CA LEU A 129 5.02 1.88 -9.57
C LEU A 129 6.48 1.95 -10.03
N ALA A 130 7.36 2.57 -9.23
CA ALA A 130 8.79 2.63 -9.55
C ALA A 130 9.40 1.22 -9.63
N HIS A 131 9.05 0.35 -8.68
CA HIS A 131 9.51 -1.02 -8.66
C HIS A 131 8.90 -1.86 -9.78
N VAL A 132 7.62 -1.66 -10.14
CA VAL A 132 7.02 -2.32 -11.31
C VAL A 132 7.74 -1.87 -12.58
N ALA A 133 8.00 -0.58 -12.76
CA ALA A 133 8.70 -0.05 -13.93
C ALA A 133 10.12 -0.63 -14.07
N ALA A 134 10.86 -0.75 -12.96
CA ALA A 134 12.21 -1.30 -12.94
C ALA A 134 12.25 -2.84 -12.99
N ASN A 135 11.18 -3.53 -12.59
CA ASN A 135 11.17 -4.99 -12.45
C ASN A 135 9.96 -5.55 -13.21
N GLY A 136 10.16 -5.94 -14.47
CA GLY A 136 9.10 -6.45 -15.33
C GLY A 136 8.76 -7.93 -15.15
N ALA A 137 9.38 -8.65 -14.22
CA ALA A 137 9.05 -10.05 -13.96
C ALA A 137 7.68 -10.19 -13.28
N LEU A 138 6.93 -11.24 -13.62
CA LEU A 138 5.57 -11.44 -13.13
C LEU A 138 5.46 -11.38 -11.60
N SER A 139 6.39 -11.99 -10.86
CA SER A 139 6.38 -11.96 -9.39
C SER A 139 6.48 -10.55 -8.84
N ASP A 140 7.32 -9.72 -9.46
CA ASP A 140 7.62 -8.37 -8.98
C ASP A 140 6.46 -7.44 -9.32
N VAL A 141 5.93 -7.56 -10.53
CA VAL A 141 4.73 -6.83 -10.97
C VAL A 141 3.55 -7.10 -10.04
N VAL A 142 3.30 -8.37 -9.70
CA VAL A 142 2.19 -8.74 -8.80
C VAL A 142 2.46 -8.28 -7.37
N PHE A 143 3.66 -8.50 -6.83
CA PHE A 143 3.98 -8.10 -5.46
C PHE A 143 3.92 -6.59 -5.28
N PHE A 144 4.64 -5.82 -6.10
CA PHE A 144 4.66 -4.37 -5.98
C PHE A 144 3.34 -3.72 -6.40
N GLY A 145 2.70 -4.25 -7.45
CA GLY A 145 1.40 -3.80 -7.93
C GLY A 145 0.30 -4.02 -6.90
N ALA A 146 0.12 -5.26 -6.43
CA ALA A 146 -0.96 -5.58 -5.51
C ALA A 146 -0.73 -4.98 -4.11
N CYS A 147 0.45 -5.16 -3.52
CA CYS A 147 0.70 -4.77 -2.13
C CYS A 147 0.85 -3.26 -1.93
N PHE A 148 1.30 -2.51 -2.94
CA PHE A 148 1.60 -1.08 -2.79
C PHE A 148 0.74 -0.19 -3.68
N VAL A 149 0.66 -0.46 -4.99
CA VAL A 149 -0.11 0.39 -5.91
C VAL A 149 -1.60 0.27 -5.62
N VAL A 150 -2.14 -0.95 -5.65
CA VAL A 150 -3.57 -1.20 -5.46
C VAL A 150 -4.00 -0.82 -4.05
N VAL A 151 -3.29 -1.29 -3.02
CA VAL A 151 -3.61 -0.95 -1.62
C VAL A 151 -3.43 0.54 -1.33
N GLY A 152 -2.39 1.18 -1.86
CA GLY A 152 -2.17 2.62 -1.69
C GLY A 152 -3.35 3.44 -2.24
N LEU A 153 -3.71 3.22 -3.50
CA LEU A 153 -4.77 3.96 -4.18
C LEU A 153 -6.17 3.65 -3.62
N LEU A 154 -6.52 2.36 -3.50
CA LEU A 154 -7.82 1.97 -2.97
C LEU A 154 -7.95 2.27 -1.48
N GLY A 155 -6.86 2.22 -0.72
CA GLY A 155 -6.84 2.67 0.67
C GLY A 155 -7.21 4.14 0.81
N ALA A 156 -6.67 5.01 -0.04
CA ALA A 156 -6.99 6.43 -0.06
C ALA A 156 -8.47 6.66 -0.40
N TYR A 157 -8.98 5.95 -1.42
CA TYR A 157 -10.38 5.99 -1.80
C TYR A 157 -11.33 5.59 -0.66
N HIS A 158 -11.06 4.46 0.02
CA HIS A 158 -11.89 4.02 1.14
C HIS A 158 -11.85 4.99 2.33
N MET A 159 -10.71 5.62 2.60
CA MET A 159 -10.61 6.64 3.64
C MET A 159 -11.49 7.86 3.34
N ASP A 160 -11.47 8.34 2.10
CA ASP A 160 -12.33 9.45 1.67
C ASP A 160 -13.82 9.07 1.70
N ALA A 161 -14.16 7.88 1.23
CA ALA A 161 -15.54 7.38 1.25
C ALA A 161 -16.10 7.30 2.67
N ARG A 162 -15.30 6.83 3.65
CA ARG A 162 -15.70 6.82 5.06
C ARG A 162 -15.92 8.23 5.61
N LYS A 163 -15.02 9.16 5.29
CA LYS A 163 -15.12 10.52 5.79
C LYS A 163 -16.39 11.22 5.29
N ARG A 164 -16.74 11.01 4.02
CA ARG A 164 -17.97 11.55 3.40
C ARG A 164 -19.26 11.01 4.01
N ARG A 165 -19.26 9.81 4.60
CA ARG A 165 -20.44 9.23 5.28
C ARG A 165 -20.63 9.75 6.70
N GLN A 166 -19.60 10.37 7.28
CA GLN A 166 -19.63 10.92 8.65
C GLN A 166 -19.98 12.42 8.70
N THR A 167 -20.11 13.07 7.54
CA THR A 167 -20.47 14.48 7.35
C THR A 167 -21.82 14.56 6.68
#